data_AF-A0A535VCX3-F1
#
_entry.id   AF-A0A535VCX3-F1
#
_cell.length_a   1.000
_cell.length_b   1.000
_cell.length_c   1.000
_cell.angle_alpha   90.00
_cell.angle_beta   90.00
_cell.angle_gamma   90.00
#
_symmetry.space_group_name_H-M   'P 1'
#
loop_
_entity.id
_entity.type
_entity.pdbx_description
1 polymer ?
#
loop_
_entity_poly.entity_id
_entity_poly.type
_entity_poly.pdbx_seq_one_letter_code
_entity_poly.pdbx_strand_id
1 'polypeptide(L)'
;MRRSKAPPREGDGSGIAHWWNAVLAGETGEPHPVLGDRVSVRVAGERLVISGQLDRSDDRDELVKQARARIGRGIKELDTSHLKVADRHETPGLLDQTLIAAFPDRETAELACKFVLERSRVTPYQQAIVDRRNAGDLRKLLLEEFVEDARRRVENGDALLVMRVDETDVFLVREILEEDTRSSWTIATPPSVIGASRWQR
;
A
#
# COMPACT_ATOMS: atom_id res chain seq x y z
N MET A 1 -24.69 19.73 9.54
CA MET A 1 -23.36 20.07 10.04
C MET A 1 -22.54 18.79 10.23
N ARG A 2 -21.72 18.41 9.25
CA ARG A 2 -20.78 17.30 9.35
C ARG A 2 -19.41 17.91 9.58
N ARG A 3 -18.81 17.68 10.77
CA ARG A 3 -17.42 18.04 11.01
C ARG A 3 -16.55 16.98 10.36
N SER A 4 -15.95 17.34 9.23
CA SER A 4 -14.76 16.67 8.71
C SER A 4 -13.67 16.77 9.78
N LYS A 5 -13.29 15.63 10.37
CA LYS A 5 -12.11 15.54 11.24
C LYS A 5 -11.08 14.73 10.46
N ALA A 6 -10.19 15.44 9.78
CA ALA A 6 -8.98 14.85 9.24
C ALA A 6 -8.14 14.33 10.42
N PRO A 7 -7.62 13.09 10.40
CA PRO A 7 -6.64 12.66 11.39
C PRO A 7 -5.24 13.22 11.06
N PRO A 8 -4.36 13.33 12.05
CA PRO A 8 -3.07 14.00 11.93
C PRO A 8 -2.06 13.14 11.16
N ARG A 9 -1.29 13.77 10.28
CA ARG A 9 -0.01 13.25 9.78
C ARG A 9 1.08 13.65 10.77
N GLU A 10 1.74 12.68 11.40
CA GLU A 10 3.14 12.75 11.90
C GLU A 10 3.55 11.45 12.62
N GLY A 11 4.49 10.70 12.02
CA GLY A 11 5.23 9.60 12.65
C GLY A 11 4.44 8.32 12.91
N ASP A 12 4.62 7.31 12.06
CA ASP A 12 3.96 5.99 12.11
C ASP A 12 3.92 5.32 13.50
N GLY A 13 4.91 5.59 14.38
CA GLY A 13 4.92 5.07 15.75
C GLY A 13 4.02 5.83 16.75
N SER A 14 3.83 7.13 16.56
CA SER A 14 3.08 8.00 17.48
C SER A 14 1.56 7.82 17.32
N GLY A 15 1.09 7.74 16.08
CA GLY A 15 -0.33 7.53 15.77
C GLY A 15 -0.88 6.19 16.24
N ILE A 16 -0.11 5.11 16.03
CA ILE A 16 -0.48 3.76 16.49
C ILE A 16 -0.53 3.70 18.03
N ALA A 17 0.45 4.30 18.72
CA ALA A 17 0.48 4.34 20.18
C ALA A 17 -0.72 5.12 20.75
N HIS A 18 -1.05 6.27 20.16
CA HIS A 18 -2.21 7.07 20.55
C HIS A 18 -3.52 6.30 20.35
N TRP A 19 -3.71 5.69 19.17
CA TRP A 19 -4.89 4.88 18.87
C TRP A 19 -5.08 3.74 19.87
N TRP A 20 -4.00 3.04 20.21
CA TRP A 20 -4.05 1.98 21.22
C TRP A 20 -4.44 2.50 22.61
N ASN A 21 -3.99 3.69 23.00
CA ASN A 21 -4.39 4.28 24.28
C ASN A 21 -5.89 4.62 24.31
N ALA A 22 -6.43 5.14 23.21
CA ALA A 22 -7.86 5.41 23.07
C ALA A 22 -8.69 4.11 23.22
N VAL A 23 -8.28 3.05 22.52
CA VAL A 23 -8.92 1.72 22.62
C VAL A 23 -8.92 1.20 24.06
N LEU A 24 -7.78 1.32 24.77
CA LEU A 24 -7.67 0.88 26.16
C LEU A 24 -8.47 1.75 27.13
N ALA A 25 -8.68 3.03 26.81
CA ALA A 25 -9.57 3.92 27.55
C ALA A 25 -11.07 3.63 27.33
N GLY A 26 -11.40 2.69 26.44
CA GLY A 26 -12.77 2.31 26.11
C GLY A 26 -13.38 3.13 24.97
N GLU A 27 -12.59 3.98 24.31
CA GLU A 27 -13.02 4.66 23.08
C GLU A 27 -13.04 3.62 21.95
N THR A 28 -14.24 3.19 21.56
CA THR A 28 -14.44 2.15 20.56
C THR A 28 -14.91 2.75 19.23
N GLY A 29 -14.40 2.20 18.12
CA GLY A 29 -14.83 2.58 16.78
C GLY A 29 -13.91 3.55 16.02
N GLU A 30 -12.75 3.93 16.58
CA GLU A 30 -11.74 4.63 15.77
C GLU A 30 -11.04 3.64 14.81
N PRO A 31 -10.95 3.97 13.51
CA PRO A 31 -10.25 3.14 12.54
C PRO A 31 -8.77 3.02 12.88
N HIS A 32 -8.17 1.86 12.63
CA HIS A 32 -6.74 1.69 12.83
C HIS A 32 -5.97 2.63 11.90
N PRO A 33 -4.94 3.39 12.36
CA PRO A 33 -4.24 4.39 11.56
C PRO A 33 -3.69 3.88 10.23
N VAL A 34 -3.36 2.59 10.16
CA VAL A 34 -2.85 1.95 8.94
C VAL A 34 -3.78 0.90 8.33
N LEU A 35 -4.59 0.23 9.15
CA LEU A 35 -5.42 -0.89 8.68
C LEU A 35 -6.87 -0.43 8.41
N GLY A 36 -7.18 0.82 8.75
CA GLY A 36 -8.49 1.44 8.57
C GLY A 36 -9.60 0.67 9.28
N ASP A 37 -10.75 0.62 8.62
CA ASP A 37 -11.96 -0.07 9.09
C ASP A 37 -11.93 -1.59 8.89
N ARG A 38 -10.85 -2.13 8.31
CA ARG A 38 -10.69 -3.58 8.08
C ARG A 38 -10.54 -4.37 9.39
N VAL A 39 -10.19 -3.66 10.46
CA VAL A 39 -9.99 -4.20 11.80
C VAL A 39 -10.79 -3.37 12.79
N SER A 40 -11.50 -4.07 13.68
CA SER A 40 -12.13 -3.49 14.85
C SER A 40 -11.49 -4.08 16.11
N VAL A 41 -11.15 -3.20 17.04
CA VAL A 41 -10.62 -3.57 18.36
C VAL A 41 -11.48 -2.95 19.43
N ARG A 42 -11.86 -3.76 20.43
CA ARG A 42 -12.64 -3.32 21.58
C ARG A 42 -12.23 -4.04 22.85
N VAL A 43 -12.42 -3.38 23.98
CA VAL A 43 -12.25 -3.97 25.31
C VAL A 43 -13.62 -4.43 25.81
N ALA A 44 -13.75 -5.71 26.11
CA ALA A 44 -14.94 -6.32 26.69
C ALA A 44 -14.60 -6.88 28.09
N GLY A 45 -14.77 -6.05 29.11
CA GLY A 45 -14.32 -6.36 30.46
C GLY A 45 -12.79 -6.49 30.51
N GLU A 46 -12.28 -7.66 30.91
CA GLU A 46 -10.84 -7.94 30.98
C GLU A 46 -10.29 -8.58 29.68
N ARG A 47 -11.09 -8.61 28.60
CA ARG A 47 -10.73 -9.23 27.33
C ARG A 47 -10.59 -8.18 26.22
N LEU A 48 -9.46 -8.20 25.52
CA LEU A 48 -9.26 -7.45 24.28
C LEU A 48 -9.76 -8.29 23.12
N VAL A 49 -10.78 -7.82 22.40
CA VAL A 49 -11.34 -8.52 21.24
C VAL A 49 -10.89 -7.82 19.97
N ILE A 50 -10.23 -8.57 19.09
CA ILE A 50 -9.81 -8.12 17.77
C ILE A 50 -10.57 -8.95 16.72
N SER A 51 -11.25 -8.25 15.83
CA SER A 51 -12.03 -8.85 14.75
C SER A 51 -11.78 -8.09 13.45
N GLY A 52 -11.82 -8.79 12.33
CA GLY A 52 -11.61 -8.17 11.03
C GLY A 52 -11.06 -9.15 10.02
N GLN A 53 -10.81 -8.64 8.82
CA GLN A 53 -10.20 -9.39 7.74
C GLN A 53 -9.01 -8.60 7.21
N LEU A 54 -7.83 -9.22 7.27
CA LEU A 54 -6.57 -8.65 6.82
C LEU A 54 -6.11 -9.33 5.53
N ASP A 55 -5.38 -8.59 4.71
CA ASP A 55 -4.85 -9.11 3.46
C ASP A 55 -3.58 -9.96 3.66
N ARG A 56 -2.81 -9.66 4.71
CA ARG A 56 -1.49 -10.27 4.96
C ARG A 56 -1.43 -10.92 6.35
N SER A 57 -0.73 -12.05 6.43
CA SER A 57 -0.40 -12.69 7.70
C SER A 57 0.48 -11.81 8.59
N ASP A 58 1.43 -11.10 7.97
CA ASP A 58 2.38 -10.26 8.70
C ASP A 58 1.67 -9.11 9.42
N ASP A 59 0.65 -8.51 8.78
CA ASP A 59 -0.18 -7.48 9.42
C ASP A 59 -0.97 -8.05 10.60
N ARG A 60 -1.48 -9.29 10.48
CA ARG A 60 -2.15 -9.99 11.57
C ARG A 60 -1.20 -10.24 12.73
N ASP A 61 -0.01 -10.75 12.44
CA ASP A 61 0.96 -11.15 13.47
C ASP A 61 1.53 -9.93 14.20
N GLU A 62 1.81 -8.84 13.48
CA GLU A 62 2.25 -7.58 14.08
C GLU A 62 1.13 -6.95 14.93
N LEU A 63 -0.12 -6.95 14.45
CA LEU A 63 -1.27 -6.47 15.24
C LEU A 63 -1.47 -7.30 16.51
N VAL A 64 -1.38 -8.63 16.41
CA VAL A 64 -1.50 -9.56 17.55
C VAL A 64 -0.36 -9.35 18.53
N LYS A 65 0.87 -9.13 18.05
CA LYS A 65 2.04 -8.84 18.88
C LYS A 65 1.86 -7.52 19.64
N GLN A 66 1.38 -6.47 18.98
CA GLN A 66 1.04 -5.21 19.64
C GLN A 66 -0.03 -5.41 20.71
N ALA A 67 -1.10 -6.16 20.42
CA ALA A 67 -2.15 -6.47 21.37
C ALA A 67 -1.63 -7.25 22.59
N ARG A 68 -0.77 -8.26 22.38
CA ARG A 68 -0.15 -9.04 23.45
C ARG A 68 0.73 -8.20 24.36
N ALA A 69 1.46 -7.23 23.82
CA ALA A 69 2.27 -6.30 24.61
C ALA A 69 1.45 -5.42 25.57
N ARG A 70 0.12 -5.42 25.44
CA ARG A 70 -0.82 -4.65 26.26
C ARG A 70 -1.57 -5.51 27.29
N ILE A 71 -1.32 -6.82 27.29
CA ILE A 71 -1.75 -7.72 28.37
C ILE A 71 -1.03 -7.27 29.65
N GLY A 72 -1.78 -7.10 30.74
CA GLY A 72 -1.24 -6.56 32.00
C GLY A 72 -1.48 -5.06 32.22
N ARG A 73 -2.72 -4.59 31.98
CA ARG A 73 -3.26 -3.27 32.38
C ARG A 73 -4.77 -3.32 32.59
N GLY A 74 -5.27 -4.32 33.32
CA GLY A 74 -6.70 -4.63 33.43
C GLY A 74 -7.23 -5.57 32.33
N ILE A 75 -6.41 -5.86 31.32
CA ILE A 75 -6.67 -6.89 30.30
C ILE A 75 -5.88 -8.16 30.65
N LYS A 76 -6.61 -9.27 30.77
CA LYS A 76 -6.08 -10.61 31.07
C LYS A 76 -6.08 -11.52 29.85
N GLU A 77 -7.00 -11.29 28.91
CA GLU A 77 -7.21 -12.17 27.76
C GLU A 77 -7.21 -11.40 26.44
N LEU A 78 -6.70 -12.06 25.40
CA LEU A 78 -6.74 -11.59 24.02
C LEU A 78 -7.54 -12.58 23.18
N ASP A 79 -8.62 -12.10 22.58
CA ASP A 79 -9.48 -12.87 21.68
C ASP A 79 -9.30 -12.38 20.24
N THR A 80 -8.75 -13.26 19.41
CA THR A 80 -8.47 -13.02 17.98
C THR A 80 -9.19 -14.04 17.10
N SER A 81 -10.17 -14.77 17.66
CA SER A 81 -10.90 -15.84 16.97
C SER A 81 -11.63 -15.35 15.71
N HIS A 82 -12.00 -14.07 15.68
CA HIS A 82 -12.67 -13.41 14.57
C HIS A 82 -11.73 -12.56 13.70
N LEU A 83 -10.41 -12.64 13.90
CA LEU A 83 -9.41 -11.99 13.05
C LEU A 83 -8.89 -12.99 12.01
N LYS A 84 -9.32 -12.80 10.76
CA LYS A 84 -8.97 -13.67 9.64
C LYS A 84 -7.97 -12.99 8.71
N VAL A 85 -7.17 -13.80 8.03
CA VAL A 85 -6.44 -13.39 6.84
C VAL A 85 -7.24 -13.86 5.63
N ALA A 86 -7.43 -12.99 4.63
CA ALA A 86 -8.07 -13.35 3.38
C ALA A 86 -7.29 -14.50 2.73
N ASP A 87 -7.99 -15.55 2.30
CA ASP A 87 -7.38 -16.64 1.54
C ASP A 87 -7.19 -16.15 0.10
N ARG A 88 -6.00 -15.62 -0.19
CA ARG A 88 -5.59 -15.31 -1.56
C ARG A 88 -4.95 -16.57 -2.13
N HIS A 89 -5.56 -17.14 -3.17
CA HIS A 89 -5.00 -18.29 -3.89
C HIS A 89 -3.77 -17.91 -4.75
N GLU A 90 -3.42 -16.64 -4.80
CA GLU A 90 -2.22 -16.12 -5.47
C GLU A 90 -1.02 -16.27 -4.53
N THR A 91 0.03 -16.94 -4.99
CA THR A 91 1.27 -17.10 -4.22
C THR A 91 2.20 -15.92 -4.51
N PRO A 92 2.57 -15.10 -3.51
CA PRO A 92 3.53 -14.02 -3.69
C PRO A 92 4.88 -14.56 -4.20
N GLY A 93 5.58 -13.74 -4.97
CA GLY A 93 6.91 -14.03 -5.50
C GLY A 93 6.93 -14.90 -6.76
N LEU A 94 5.76 -15.19 -7.35
CA LEU A 94 5.67 -15.91 -8.63
C LEU A 94 5.62 -14.99 -9.84
N LEU A 95 4.81 -13.94 -9.77
CA LEU A 95 4.55 -13.03 -10.88
C LEU A 95 4.88 -11.59 -10.48
N ASP A 96 5.51 -10.86 -11.40
CA ASP A 96 5.65 -9.42 -11.33
C ASP A 96 4.77 -8.74 -12.39
N GLN A 97 4.41 -7.48 -12.13
CA GLN A 97 3.66 -6.69 -13.07
C GLN A 97 4.17 -5.25 -13.04
N THR A 98 4.29 -4.65 -14.22
CA THR A 98 4.71 -3.24 -14.35
C THR A 98 3.47 -2.36 -14.39
N LEU A 99 3.44 -1.38 -13.49
CA LEU A 99 2.50 -0.27 -13.42
C LEU A 99 3.14 0.99 -14.01
N ILE A 100 2.37 1.74 -14.80
CA ILE A 100 2.77 3.02 -15.36
C ILE A 100 1.72 4.04 -14.98
N ALA A 101 2.13 5.14 -14.35
CA ALA A 101 1.25 6.24 -13.98
C ALA A 101 1.80 7.58 -14.49
N ALA A 102 0.94 8.41 -15.08
CA ALA A 102 1.31 9.74 -15.58
C ALA A 102 0.94 10.85 -14.58
N PHE A 103 1.88 11.77 -14.42
CA PHE A 103 1.81 12.95 -13.56
C PHE A 103 2.19 14.20 -14.35
N PRO A 104 1.71 15.39 -13.97
CA PRO A 104 1.96 16.63 -14.71
C PRO A 104 3.44 17.03 -14.77
N ASP A 105 4.24 16.60 -13.79
CA ASP A 105 5.65 16.92 -13.68
C ASP A 105 6.38 15.89 -12.81
N ARG A 106 7.72 15.98 -12.82
CA ARG A 106 8.61 15.07 -12.11
C ARG A 106 8.45 15.13 -10.59
N GLU A 107 8.29 16.33 -10.02
CA GLU A 107 8.19 16.51 -8.56
C GLU A 107 6.91 15.84 -8.04
N THR A 108 5.82 15.97 -8.79
CA THR A 108 4.54 15.29 -8.50
C THR A 108 4.70 13.76 -8.59
N ALA A 109 5.39 13.24 -9.61
CA ALA A 109 5.67 11.81 -9.72
C ALA A 109 6.54 11.27 -8.56
N GLU A 110 7.53 12.06 -8.11
CA GLU A 110 8.37 11.71 -6.96
C GLU A 110 7.58 11.68 -5.66
N LEU A 111 6.68 12.63 -5.44
CA LEU A 111 5.80 12.65 -4.29
C LEU A 111 4.83 11.46 -4.30
N ALA A 112 4.23 11.17 -5.46
CA ALA A 112 3.35 10.02 -5.63
C ALA A 112 4.09 8.71 -5.35
N CYS A 113 5.34 8.57 -5.83
CA CYS A 113 6.18 7.41 -5.55
C CYS A 113 6.39 7.22 -4.04
N LYS A 114 6.81 8.26 -3.32
CA LYS A 114 6.97 8.21 -1.86
C LYS A 114 5.68 7.80 -1.16
N PHE A 115 4.56 8.41 -1.56
CA PHE A 115 3.26 8.14 -0.98
C PHE A 115 2.81 6.68 -1.19
N VAL A 116 3.01 6.15 -2.41
CA VAL A 116 2.74 4.76 -2.72
C VAL A 116 3.57 3.82 -1.86
N LEU A 117 4.89 4.05 -1.74
CA LEU A 117 5.77 3.19 -0.95
C LEU A 117 5.41 3.19 0.54
N GLU A 118 5.13 4.38 1.10
CA GLU A 118 4.73 4.53 2.50
C GLU A 118 3.40 3.83 2.79
N ARG A 119 2.40 3.99 1.90
CA ARG A 119 1.03 3.53 2.15
C ARG A 119 0.79 2.07 1.78
N SER A 120 1.41 1.60 0.69
CA SER A 120 1.28 0.21 0.25
C SER A 120 2.20 -0.75 1.02
N ARG A 121 3.29 -0.23 1.62
CA ARG A 121 4.37 -1.03 2.22
C ARG A 121 4.92 -2.09 1.25
N VAL A 122 4.82 -1.83 -0.06
CA VAL A 122 5.35 -2.70 -1.10
C VAL A 122 6.82 -2.36 -1.32
N THR A 123 7.63 -3.38 -1.62
CA THR A 123 9.01 -3.20 -2.08
C THR A 123 9.05 -3.50 -3.57
N PRO A 124 9.07 -2.48 -4.45
CA PRO A 124 9.13 -2.72 -5.88
C PRO A 124 10.41 -3.44 -6.27
N TYR A 125 10.31 -4.39 -7.20
CA TYR A 125 11.48 -4.99 -7.86
C TYR A 125 12.23 -3.95 -8.70
N GLN A 126 11.52 -2.95 -9.21
CA GLN A 126 12.08 -1.85 -9.96
C GLN A 126 11.18 -0.62 -9.83
N GLN A 127 11.80 0.56 -9.77
CA GLN A 127 11.10 1.84 -9.83
C GLN A 127 11.91 2.85 -10.64
N ALA A 128 11.23 3.64 -11.47
CA ALA A 128 11.84 4.70 -12.25
C ALA A 128 10.86 5.84 -12.50
N ILE A 129 11.39 7.05 -12.63
CA ILE A 129 10.61 8.21 -13.11
C ILE A 129 11.20 8.65 -14.43
N VAL A 130 10.35 8.65 -15.46
CA VAL A 130 10.71 8.98 -16.83
C VAL A 130 10.02 10.27 -17.24
N ASP A 131 10.80 11.25 -17.65
CA ASP A 131 10.36 12.52 -18.20
C ASP A 131 11.11 12.79 -19.53
N ARG A 132 10.96 13.99 -20.10
CA ARG A 132 11.59 14.32 -21.40
C ARG A 132 13.11 14.19 -21.40
N ARG A 133 13.77 14.29 -20.24
CA ARG A 133 15.24 14.25 -20.12
C ARG A 133 15.78 12.82 -20.27
N ASN A 134 14.98 11.81 -19.93
CA ASN A 134 15.38 10.41 -19.94
C ASN A 134 14.37 9.51 -20.68
N ALA A 135 13.59 10.06 -21.61
CA ALA A 135 12.62 9.31 -22.41
C ALA A 135 13.20 8.08 -23.14
N GLY A 136 14.51 8.08 -23.43
CA GLY A 136 15.21 6.93 -24.01
C GLY A 136 15.23 5.67 -23.13
N ASP A 137 14.95 5.79 -21.84
CA ASP A 137 14.90 4.64 -20.91
C ASP A 137 13.58 3.86 -20.99
N LEU A 138 12.54 4.38 -21.66
CA LEU A 138 11.23 3.69 -21.76
C LEU A 138 11.34 2.27 -22.31
N ARG A 139 12.19 2.06 -23.33
CA ARG A 139 12.42 0.72 -23.94
C ARG A 139 13.09 -0.28 -23.00
N LYS A 140 13.76 0.20 -21.95
CA LYS A 140 14.39 -0.65 -20.94
C LYS A 140 13.44 -1.00 -19.80
N LEU A 141 12.37 -0.22 -19.64
CA LEU A 141 11.45 -0.29 -18.51
C LEU A 141 10.12 -0.95 -18.89
N LEU A 142 9.73 -0.87 -20.16
CA LEU A 142 8.41 -1.25 -20.64
C LEU A 142 8.50 -2.30 -21.75
N LEU A 143 7.43 -3.09 -21.89
CA LEU A 143 7.25 -3.93 -23.08
C LEU A 143 7.00 -3.03 -24.30
N GLU A 144 7.46 -3.48 -25.48
CA GLU A 144 7.43 -2.70 -26.72
C GLU A 144 6.05 -2.10 -27.03
N GLU A 145 4.97 -2.84 -26.76
CA GLU A 145 3.59 -2.42 -26.99
C GLU A 145 3.14 -1.20 -26.16
N PHE A 146 3.80 -0.92 -25.03
CA PHE A 146 3.49 0.24 -24.18
C PHE A 146 4.44 1.42 -24.37
N VAL A 147 5.55 1.22 -25.09
CA VAL A 147 6.60 2.24 -25.25
C VAL A 147 6.06 3.48 -25.96
N GLU A 148 5.32 3.32 -27.06
CA GLU A 148 4.83 4.46 -27.85
C GLU A 148 3.74 5.25 -27.10
N ASP A 149 2.90 4.59 -26.31
CA ASP A 149 1.90 5.26 -25.45
C ASP A 149 2.58 6.09 -24.36
N ALA A 150 3.54 5.49 -23.67
CA ALA A 150 4.33 6.16 -22.65
C ALA A 150 5.13 7.34 -23.25
N ARG A 151 5.73 7.13 -24.42
CA ARG A 151 6.50 8.17 -25.12
C ARG A 151 5.63 9.38 -25.47
N ARG A 152 4.41 9.16 -25.98
CA ARG A 152 3.47 10.25 -26.28
C ARG A 152 3.12 11.08 -25.04
N ARG A 153 2.98 10.44 -23.88
CA ARG A 153 2.75 11.15 -22.60
C ARG A 153 3.92 12.05 -22.24
N VAL A 154 5.13 11.51 -22.31
CA VAL A 154 6.36 12.28 -22.04
C VAL A 154 6.53 13.44 -23.04
N GLU A 155 6.24 13.20 -24.33
CA GLU A 155 6.24 14.23 -25.37
C GLU A 155 5.22 15.34 -25.06
N ASN A 156 4.06 15.01 -24.48
CA ASN A 156 3.07 16.00 -24.02
C ASN A 156 3.47 16.77 -22.75
N GLY A 157 4.55 16.36 -22.09
CA GLY A 157 5.11 17.02 -20.91
C GLY A 157 4.86 16.30 -19.59
N ASP A 158 4.16 15.17 -19.61
CA ASP A 158 3.93 14.36 -18.42
C ASP A 158 5.26 13.72 -17.95
N ALA A 159 5.37 13.49 -16.64
CA ALA A 159 6.34 12.58 -16.06
C ALA A 159 5.64 11.24 -15.73
N LEU A 160 6.31 10.14 -16.05
CA LEU A 160 5.80 8.80 -15.82
C LEU A 160 6.49 8.16 -14.63
N LEU A 161 5.72 7.67 -13.67
CA LEU A 161 6.17 6.72 -12.67
C LEU A 161 5.99 5.31 -13.21
N VAL A 162 7.09 4.58 -13.36
CA VAL A 162 7.11 3.17 -13.73
C VAL A 162 7.52 2.36 -12.51
N MET A 163 6.69 1.42 -12.10
CA MET A 163 6.92 0.59 -10.91
C MET A 163 6.63 -0.86 -11.23
N ARG A 164 7.58 -1.75 -10.95
CA ARG A 164 7.40 -3.19 -11.08
C ARG A 164 7.27 -3.80 -9.70
N VAL A 165 6.12 -4.40 -9.43
CA VAL A 165 5.75 -4.95 -8.12
C VAL A 165 5.32 -6.40 -8.26
N ASP A 166 5.20 -7.09 -7.14
CA ASP A 166 4.55 -8.39 -7.09
C ASP A 166 3.10 -8.27 -7.56
N GLU A 167 2.64 -9.23 -8.36
CA GLU A 167 1.29 -9.23 -8.93
C GLU A 167 0.21 -9.13 -7.84
N THR A 168 0.44 -9.76 -6.68
CA THR A 168 -0.49 -9.73 -5.54
C THR A 168 -0.67 -8.33 -4.91
N ASP A 169 0.26 -7.41 -5.21
CA ASP A 169 0.27 -6.04 -4.71
C ASP A 169 -0.25 -5.02 -5.75
N VAL A 170 -0.42 -5.43 -7.01
CA VAL A 170 -0.75 -4.52 -8.14
C VAL A 170 -2.05 -3.79 -7.91
N PHE A 171 -3.08 -4.49 -7.44
CA PHE A 171 -4.38 -3.87 -7.21
C PHE A 171 -4.29 -2.72 -6.20
N LEU A 172 -3.59 -2.94 -5.08
CA LEU A 172 -3.40 -1.93 -4.05
C LEU A 172 -2.58 -0.74 -4.55
N VAL A 173 -1.47 -1.00 -5.24
CA VAL A 173 -0.62 0.06 -5.78
C VAL A 173 -1.38 0.88 -6.82
N ARG A 174 -2.15 0.22 -7.69
CA ARG A 174 -2.98 0.87 -8.69
C ARG A 174 -4.07 1.73 -8.07
N GLU A 175 -4.78 1.23 -7.06
CA GLU A 175 -5.81 1.99 -6.32
C GLU A 175 -5.21 3.27 -5.73
N ILE A 176 -4.04 3.20 -5.11
CA ILE A 176 -3.34 4.38 -4.57
C ILE A 176 -2.94 5.35 -5.71
N LEU A 177 -2.46 4.83 -6.84
CA LEU A 177 -2.07 5.66 -7.99
C LEU A 177 -3.27 6.38 -8.62
N GLU A 178 -4.41 5.73 -8.73
CA GLU A 178 -5.63 6.29 -9.34
C GLU A 178 -6.38 7.21 -8.37
N GLU A 179 -6.63 6.77 -7.14
CA GLU A 179 -7.53 7.47 -6.21
C GLU A 179 -6.81 8.47 -5.31
N ASP A 180 -5.68 8.08 -4.71
CA ASP A 180 -5.02 8.87 -3.69
C ASP A 180 -4.00 9.87 -4.29
N THR A 181 -3.29 9.49 -5.37
CA THR A 181 -2.30 10.36 -6.03
C THR A 181 -2.84 11.06 -7.28
N ARG A 182 -4.04 10.66 -7.75
CA ARG A 182 -4.76 11.28 -8.89
C ARG A 182 -3.93 11.35 -10.17
N SER A 183 -3.25 10.27 -10.51
CA SER A 183 -2.62 10.12 -11.82
C SER A 183 -3.62 10.40 -12.95
N SER A 184 -3.15 11.05 -14.03
CA SER A 184 -4.00 11.36 -15.19
C SER A 184 -4.21 10.15 -16.11
N TRP A 185 -3.41 9.11 -15.89
CA TRP A 185 -3.41 7.85 -16.62
C TRP A 185 -2.65 6.83 -15.80
N THR A 186 -3.26 5.67 -15.60
CA THR A 186 -2.60 4.52 -14.98
C THR A 186 -2.89 3.28 -15.80
N ILE A 187 -1.86 2.49 -16.09
CA ILE A 187 -1.99 1.18 -16.73
C ILE A 187 -1.18 0.13 -15.99
N ALA A 188 -1.68 -1.10 -16.01
CA ALA A 188 -0.96 -2.28 -15.59
C ALA A 188 -0.69 -3.14 -16.82
N THR A 189 0.58 -3.44 -17.07
CA THR A 189 1.01 -4.37 -18.14
C THR A 189 0.59 -5.80 -17.81
N PRO A 190 0.58 -6.76 -18.74
CA PRO A 190 0.33 -8.17 -18.40
C PRO A 190 1.35 -8.70 -17.37
N PRO A 191 0.94 -9.59 -16.43
CA PRO A 191 1.85 -10.17 -15.46
C PRO A 191 2.90 -11.05 -16.14
N SER A 192 4.09 -11.09 -15.57
CA SER A 192 5.24 -11.84 -16.05
C SER A 192 5.85 -12.69 -14.94
N VAL A 193 6.42 -13.84 -15.28
CA VAL A 193 7.06 -14.70 -14.27
C VAL A 193 8.34 -14.03 -13.77
N ILE A 194 8.48 -13.95 -12.44
CA ILE A 194 9.68 -13.41 -11.79
C ILE A 194 10.88 -14.26 -12.22
N GLY A 195 11.82 -13.64 -12.94
CA GLY A 195 13.03 -14.29 -13.47
C GLY A 195 12.94 -14.82 -14.90
N ALA A 196 11.76 -14.83 -15.53
CA ALA A 196 11.64 -15.10 -16.97
C ALA A 196 12.10 -13.90 -17.83
N SER A 197 11.97 -12.69 -17.28
CA SER A 197 12.56 -11.45 -17.83
C SER A 197 14.05 -11.35 -17.46
N ARG A 198 14.81 -12.40 -17.79
CA ARG A 198 16.28 -12.36 -17.82
C ARG A 198 16.70 -11.63 -19.09
N TRP A 199 16.58 -10.30 -19.07
CA TRP A 199 17.05 -9.45 -20.16
C TRP A 199 18.56 -9.64 -20.34
N GLN A 200 18.95 -10.01 -21.55
CA GLN A 200 20.32 -10.20 -21.97
C GLN A 200 21.10 -8.89 -21.83
N ARG A 201 22.34 -9.03 -21.34
CA ARG A 201 23.35 -7.97 -21.24
C ARG A 201 23.67 -7.36 -22.59
#